data_AF-M6YTN3-F1
#
_entry.id   AF-M6YTN3-F1
#
_cell.length_a   1.000
_cell.length_b   1.000
_cell.length_c   1.000
_cell.angle_alpha   90.00
_cell.angle_beta   90.00
_cell.angle_gamma   90.00
#
_symmetry.space_group_name_H-M   'P 1'
#
loop_
_entity.id
_entity.type
_entity.pdbx_description
1 polymer ?
#
loop_
_entity_poly.entity_id
_entity_poly.type
_entity_poly.pdbx_seq_one_letter_code
_entity_poly.pdbx_strand_id
1 'polypeptide(L)'
;MIFSLVKNIYGKLYGDRDYISQSLFESLYEKGIQLITKLKKNMKNKLMPLVDKMLLRKRAIIESVNVELKNICQIQHTRHRSFSIGPLIYLAV
;
A
#
# COMPACT_ATOMS: atom_id res chain seq x y z
N MET A 1 12.07 -2.88 -7.08
CA MET A 1 10.92 -3.81 -6.92
C MET A 1 9.59 -3.09 -6.67
N ILE A 2 9.50 -2.10 -5.78
CA ILE A 2 8.26 -1.29 -5.64
C ILE A 2 7.92 -0.53 -6.94
N PHE A 3 8.89 0.14 -7.55
CA PHE A 3 8.65 0.97 -8.72
C PHE A 3 8.09 0.23 -9.93
N SER A 4 8.35 -1.08 -10.05
CA SER A 4 7.74 -1.92 -11.10
C SER A 4 6.28 -2.26 -10.79
N LEU A 5 5.91 -2.36 -9.51
CA LEU A 5 4.53 -2.64 -9.07
C LEU A 5 3.63 -1.41 -9.22
N VAL A 6 4.19 -0.21 -9.07
CA VAL A 6 3.43 1.05 -9.10
C VAL A 6 3.48 1.77 -10.46
N LYS A 7 4.03 1.14 -11.50
CA LYS A 7 4.30 1.80 -12.80
C LYS A 7 3.05 2.43 -13.45
N ASN A 8 1.88 1.82 -13.25
CA ASN A 8 0.61 2.27 -13.82
C ASN A 8 -0.41 2.65 -12.71
N ILE A 9 0.07 2.93 -11.51
CA ILE A 9 -0.75 3.32 -10.36
C ILE A 9 -0.59 4.81 -10.16
N TYR A 10 -1.68 5.50 -9.84
CA TYR A 10 -1.72 6.91 -9.48
C TYR A 10 -2.62 7.09 -8.26
N GLY A 11 -2.54 8.25 -7.60
CA GLY A 11 -3.39 8.56 -6.46
C GLY A 11 -2.77 8.14 -5.12
N LYS A 12 -3.56 7.55 -4.22
CA LYS A 12 -3.11 7.24 -2.85
C LYS A 12 -2.71 5.80 -2.71
N LEU A 13 -1.51 5.57 -2.18
CA LEU A 13 -0.98 4.24 -1.91
C LEU A 13 -0.91 3.99 -0.41
N TYR A 14 -1.62 2.99 0.10
CA TYR A 14 -1.57 2.62 1.51
C TYR A 14 -0.56 1.51 1.76
N GLY A 15 0.42 1.79 2.61
CA GLY A 15 1.52 0.88 2.92
C GLY A 15 1.69 0.58 4.41
N ASP A 16 2.49 -0.42 4.72
CA ASP A 16 2.86 -0.72 6.12
C ASP A 16 3.86 0.25 6.70
N ARG A 17 4.01 0.15 8.01
CA ARG A 17 4.99 0.94 8.78
C ARG A 17 6.43 0.75 8.32
N ASP A 18 6.73 -0.32 7.60
CA ASP A 18 8.09 -0.60 7.13
C ASP A 18 8.46 0.21 5.88
N TYR A 19 7.49 0.84 5.21
CA TYR A 19 7.67 1.65 4.00
C TYR A 19 7.85 3.16 4.27
N ILE A 20 8.18 3.52 5.49
CA ILE A 20 8.21 4.92 5.96
C ILE A 20 9.42 5.74 5.46
N SER A 21 10.33 5.15 4.67
CA SER A 21 11.53 5.89 4.24
C SER A 21 11.18 7.16 3.45
N GLN A 22 11.81 8.27 3.83
CA GLN A 22 11.56 9.58 3.24
C GLN A 22 11.89 9.59 1.73
N SER A 23 12.98 8.93 1.34
CA SER A 23 13.35 8.76 -0.07
C SER A 23 12.29 8.01 -0.88
N LEU A 24 11.64 6.99 -0.31
CA LEU A 24 10.57 6.26 -0.98
C LEU A 24 9.33 7.14 -1.15
N PHE A 25 8.99 7.92 -0.12
CA PHE A 25 7.90 8.88 -0.20
C PHE A 25 8.12 9.89 -1.34
N GLU A 26 9.31 10.49 -1.40
CA GLU A 26 9.66 11.48 -2.43
C GLU A 26 9.63 10.88 -3.84
N SER A 27 10.28 9.74 -4.05
CA SER A 27 10.29 9.08 -5.37
C SER A 27 8.91 8.61 -5.85
N LEU A 28 8.00 8.27 -4.92
CA LEU A 28 6.61 7.96 -5.26
C LEU A 28 5.79 9.21 -5.54
N TYR A 29 6.04 10.28 -4.77
CA TYR A 29 5.35 11.56 -4.95
C TYR A 29 5.68 12.19 -6.31
N GLU A 30 6.94 12.11 -6.75
CA GLU A 30 7.37 12.51 -8.11
C GLU A 30 6.61 11.76 -9.22
N LYS A 31 6.13 10.54 -8.93
CA LYS A 31 5.33 9.72 -9.85
C LYS A 31 3.83 9.98 -9.72
N GLY A 32 3.41 10.97 -8.93
CA GLY A 32 1.99 11.26 -8.68
C GLY A 32 1.32 10.30 -7.71
N ILE A 33 2.11 9.60 -6.87
CA ILE A 33 1.61 8.63 -5.90
C ILE A 33 1.86 9.15 -4.49
N GLN A 34 0.79 9.37 -3.74
CA GLN A 34 0.87 9.76 -2.35
C GLN A 34 0.93 8.52 -1.46
N LEU A 35 2.10 8.22 -0.90
CA LEU A 35 2.27 7.13 0.05
C LEU A 35 1.70 7.48 1.43
N ILE A 36 0.72 6.71 1.88
CA ILE A 36 0.03 6.83 3.17
C ILE A 36 0.40 5.64 4.05
N THR A 37 1.08 5.91 5.17
CA THR A 37 1.50 4.89 6.14
C THR A 37 1.14 5.31 7.56
N LYS A 38 1.02 4.36 8.48
CA LYS A 38 0.99 4.68 9.92
C LYS A 38 2.32 5.30 10.33
N LEU A 39 2.30 6.34 11.14
CA LEU A 39 3.53 6.99 11.63
C LEU A 39 4.24 6.10 12.66
N LYS A 40 5.58 6.11 12.66
CA LYS A 40 6.40 5.52 13.74
C LYS A 40 6.37 6.44 14.96
N LYS A 41 6.52 5.86 16.16
CA LYS A 41 6.46 6.57 17.45
C LYS A 41 7.43 7.77 17.53
N ASN A 42 8.56 7.71 16.82
CA ASN A 42 9.62 8.74 16.83
C ASN A 42 9.50 9.74 15.66
N MET A 43 8.43 9.71 14.86
CA MET A 43 8.21 10.66 13.77
C MET A 43 7.37 11.84 14.24
N LYS A 44 7.66 13.03 13.69
CA LYS A 44 6.78 14.19 13.84
C LYS A 44 5.40 13.86 13.29
N ASN A 45 4.37 14.15 14.09
CA ASN A 45 3.00 13.92 13.69
C ASN A 45 2.65 14.85 12.52
N LYS A 46 2.24 14.28 11.39
CA LYS A 46 1.75 15.04 10.23
C LYS A 46 0.21 15.05 10.26
N LEU A 47 -0.38 16.18 9.88
CA LEU A 47 -1.83 16.24 9.67
C LEU A 47 -2.20 15.28 8.53
N MET A 48 -3.06 14.31 8.84
CA MET A 48 -3.56 13.32 7.90
C MET A 48 -5.08 13.44 7.84
N PRO A 49 -5.70 13.42 6.65
CA PRO A 49 -7.15 13.40 6.50
C PRO A 49 -7.79 12.26 7.31
N LEU A 50 -8.97 12.51 7.89
CA LEU A 50 -9.68 11.51 8.69
C LEU A 50 -9.98 10.23 7.90
N VAL A 51 -10.29 10.37 6.61
CA VAL A 51 -10.55 9.25 5.70
C VAL A 51 -9.32 8.34 5.58
N ASP A 52 -8.15 8.92 5.35
CA ASP A 52 -6.89 8.17 5.21
C ASP A 52 -6.53 7.45 6.52
N LYS A 53 -6.77 8.12 7.66
CA LYS A 53 -6.60 7.52 9.00
C LYS A 53 -7.58 6.38 9.26
N MET A 54 -8.82 6.49 8.79
CA MET A 54 -9.83 5.44 8.89
C MET A 54 -9.47 4.23 8.04
N LEU A 55 -9.02 4.44 6.79
CA LEU A 55 -8.60 3.38 5.87
C LEU A 55 -7.41 2.60 6.44
N LEU A 56 -6.41 3.28 7.02
CA LEU A 56 -5.30 2.63 7.72
C LEU A 56 -5.74 1.77 8.92
N ARG A 57 -6.87 2.09 9.57
CA ARG A 57 -7.44 1.30 10.68
C ARG A 57 -8.25 0.12 10.19
N LYS A 58 -8.96 0.28 9.07
CA LYS A 58 -9.84 -0.76 8.46
C LYS A 58 -9.10 -1.68 7.49
N ARG A 59 -7.78 -1.55 7.39
CA ARG A 59 -6.92 -2.26 6.45
C ARG A 59 -7.13 -3.78 6.42
N ALA A 60 -7.28 -4.43 7.57
CA ALA A 60 -7.53 -5.88 7.61
C ALA A 60 -8.78 -6.29 6.82
N ILE A 61 -9.87 -5.52 6.94
CA ILE A 61 -11.12 -5.79 6.21
C ILE A 61 -10.91 -5.58 4.71
N ILE A 62 -10.24 -4.48 4.35
CA ILE A 62 -9.95 -4.15 2.96
C ILE A 62 -9.07 -5.22 2.31
N GLU A 63 -8.06 -5.71 3.03
CA GLU A 63 -7.19 -6.79 2.58
C GLU A 63 -7.97 -8.09 2.37
N SER A 64 -8.86 -8.47 3.31
CA SER A 64 -9.72 -9.65 3.15
C SER A 64 -10.61 -9.56 1.92
N VAL A 65 -11.27 -8.41 1.69
CA VAL A 65 -12.10 -8.20 0.50
C VAL A 65 -11.26 -8.27 -0.77
N ASN A 66 -10.06 -7.68 -0.77
CA ASN A 66 -9.18 -7.71 -1.94
C ASN A 66 -8.65 -9.13 -2.23
N VAL A 67 -8.41 -9.94 -1.19
CA VAL A 67 -8.08 -11.36 -1.36
C VAL A 67 -9.23 -12.11 -2.02
N GLU A 68 -10.46 -11.90 -1.56
CA GLU A 68 -11.63 -12.55 -2.16
C GLU A 68 -11.87 -12.11 -3.61
N LEU A 69 -11.72 -10.82 -3.91
CA LEU A 69 -11.84 -10.31 -5.28
C LEU A 69 -10.76 -10.89 -6.21
N LYS A 70 -9.52 -11.03 -5.73
CA LYS A 70 -8.45 -11.67 -6.50
C LYS A 70 -8.76 -13.14 -6.80
N ASN A 71 -9.39 -13.83 -5.87
CA ASN A 71 -9.84 -15.21 -6.01
C ASN A 71 -10.96 -15.32 -7.06
N ILE A 72 -12.01 -14.52 -6.93
CA ILE A 72 -13.17 -14.52 -7.85
C ILE A 72 -12.75 -14.14 -9.27
N CYS A 73 -11.94 -13.09 -9.43
CA CYS A 73 -11.49 -12.60 -10.73
C CYS A 73 -10.35 -13.45 -11.34
N GLN A 74 -9.93 -14.54 -10.68
CA GLN A 74 -8.85 -15.44 -11.12
C GLN A 74 -7.53 -14.70 -11.43
N ILE A 75 -7.33 -13.55 -10.79
CA ILE A 75 -6.14 -12.71 -11.01
C ILE A 75 -4.91 -13.39 -10.37
N GLN A 76 -5.14 -14.22 -9.37
CA GLN A 76 -4.11 -14.93 -8.64
C GLN A 76 -3.77 -16.27 -9.31
N HIS A 77 -2.74 -16.28 -10.16
CA HIS A 77 -2.19 -17.55 -10.66
C HIS A 77 -1.37 -18.21 -9.54
N THR A 78 -1.70 -19.45 -9.18
CA THR A 78 -0.94 -20.28 -8.25
C THR A 78 0.42 -20.66 -8.83
N ARG A 79 1.38 -19.73 -8.84
CA ARG A 79 2.78 -20.08 -9.08
C ARG A 79 3.37 -20.63 -7.79
N HIS A 80 3.47 -21.95 -7.74
CA HIS A 80 4.24 -22.69 -6.76
C HIS A 80 5.72 -22.24 -6.91
N ARG A 81 6.25 -21.50 -5.93
CA ARG A 81 7.64 -21.00 -5.84
C ARG A 81 8.01 -19.70 -6.59
N SER A 82 7.19 -18.67 -6.50
CA SER A 82 7.75 -17.30 -6.53
C SER A 82 7.57 -16.68 -5.15
N PHE A 83 8.71 -16.26 -4.57
CA PHE A 83 8.83 -15.48 -3.34
C PHE A 83 7.55 -14.70 -3.07
N SER A 84 6.84 -15.07 -1.99
CA SER A 84 5.58 -14.46 -1.60
C SER A 84 5.79 -12.96 -1.58
N ILE A 85 5.16 -12.30 -2.54
CA ILE A 85 4.96 -10.86 -2.58
C ILE A 85 4.42 -10.52 -1.19
N GLY A 86 5.24 -9.90 -0.35
CA GLY A 86 4.83 -9.57 1.02
C GLY A 86 3.52 -8.76 1.02
N PRO A 87 2.78 -8.75 2.14
CA PRO A 87 1.43 -8.18 2.30
C PRO A 87 1.30 -6.65 2.09
N LEU A 88 2.20 -6.00 1.36
CA LEU A 88 2.70 -4.71 1.77
C LEU A 88 2.30 -3.50 0.88
N ILE A 89 1.57 -3.67 -0.23
CA ILE A 89 1.33 -2.55 -1.20
C ILE A 89 -0.14 -2.43 -1.68
N TYR A 90 -1.07 -3.28 -1.24
CA TYR A 90 -2.35 -3.44 -1.96
C TYR A 90 -3.51 -2.53 -1.55
N LEU A 91 -3.31 -1.21 -1.52
CA LEU A 91 -4.44 -0.32 -1.77
C LEU A 91 -4.02 0.94 -2.52
N ALA A 92 -4.20 0.89 -3.84
CA ALA A 92 -4.49 2.08 -4.62
C ALA A 92 -6.01 2.26 -4.55
N VAL A 93 -6.48 3.31 -3.88
CA VAL A 93 -7.87 3.80 -4.02
C VAL A 93 -7.84 4.97 -4.99
#